data_AF-A0A2T4PU86-F1
#
_entry.id   AF-A0A2T4PU86-F1
#
_cell.length_a   1.000
_cell.length_b   1.000
_cell.length_c   1.000
_cell.angle_alpha   90.00
_cell.angle_beta   90.00
_cell.angle_gamma   90.00
#
_symmetry.space_group_name_H-M   'P 1'
#
loop_
_entity.id
_entity.type
_entity.pdbx_description
1 polymer ?
#
loop_
_entity_poly.entity_id
_entity_poly.type
_entity_poly.pdbx_seq_one_letter_code
_entity_poly.pdbx_strand_id
1 'polypeptide(L)'
;MFNVVSNQLKQLILVSYYESLDACAKHLDVKIKAMKQYISYLAQKRCHLSKMIDKYNLELDNKYMDKIEDFKITCAKKLEDHDLLWLQKQINMLESELAKIDEAMKRTLDQIANTIAERTMLTQMNSLL
;
A
#
# COMPACT_ATOMS: atom_id res chain seq x y z
N MET A 1 14.58 7.77 57.60
CA MET A 1 14.43 6.50 56.86
C MET A 1 13.19 6.50 55.94
N PHE A 2 11.99 6.83 56.45
CA PHE A 2 10.75 6.92 55.66
C PHE A 2 10.83 7.84 54.42
N ASN A 3 11.49 9.00 54.54
CA ASN A 3 11.66 9.96 53.44
C ASN A 3 12.61 9.49 52.32
N VAL A 4 13.60 8.66 52.66
CA VAL A 4 14.56 8.10 51.70
C VAL A 4 13.88 7.02 50.86
N VAL A 5 13.12 6.13 51.51
CA VAL A 5 12.33 5.09 50.83
C VAL A 5 11.27 5.70 49.91
N SER A 6 10.59 6.76 50.36
CA SER A 6 9.61 7.50 49.54
C SER A 6 10.24 8.13 48.28
N ASN A 7 11.42 8.75 48.41
CA ASN A 7 12.13 9.32 47.26
C ASN A 7 12.65 8.25 46.29
N GLN A 8 13.14 7.12 46.80
CA GLN A 8 13.56 6.00 45.95
C GLN A 8 12.38 5.40 45.18
N LEU A 9 11.22 5.27 45.82
CA LEU A 9 10.00 4.78 45.17
C LEU A 9 9.55 5.72 44.03
N LYS A 10 9.58 7.04 44.27
CA LYS A 10 9.27 8.05 43.24
C LYS A 10 10.23 7.97 42.06
N GLN A 11 11.52 7.85 42.32
CA GLN A 11 12.54 7.71 41.26
C GLN A 11 12.34 6.42 40.45
N LEU A 12 12.07 5.31 41.11
CA LEU A 12 11.82 4.03 40.44
C LEU A 12 10.57 4.09 39.55
N ILE A 13 9.48 4.72 40.03
CA ILE A 13 8.27 4.94 39.23
C ILE A 13 8.56 5.81 38.00
N LEU A 14 9.32 6.91 38.16
CA LEU A 14 9.69 7.78 37.05
C LEU A 14 10.52 7.07 36.00
N VAL A 15 11.56 6.33 36.41
CA VAL A 15 12.41 5.56 35.50
C VAL A 15 11.58 4.53 34.73
N SER A 16 10.77 3.74 35.44
CA SER A 16 9.92 2.73 34.80
C SER A 16 8.90 3.34 33.83
N TYR A 17 8.37 4.53 34.15
CA TYR A 17 7.48 5.27 33.26
C TYR A 17 8.17 5.73 31.98
N TYR A 18 9.35 6.35 32.08
CA TYR A 18 10.11 6.81 30.90
C TYR A 18 10.58 5.64 30.02
N GLU A 19 11.03 4.53 30.62
CA GLU A 19 11.39 3.32 29.89
C GLU A 19 10.20 2.74 29.12
N SER A 20 9.01 2.76 29.73
CA SER A 20 7.78 2.29 29.08
C SER A 20 7.37 3.18 27.90
N LEU A 21 7.50 4.50 28.04
CA LEU A 21 7.24 5.44 26.95
C LEU A 21 8.22 5.27 25.79
N ASP A 22 9.51 5.12 26.09
CA ASP A 22 10.55 4.91 25.09
C ASP A 22 10.35 3.58 24.33
N ALA A 23 9.98 2.51 25.04
CA ALA A 23 9.64 1.24 24.41
C ALA A 23 8.43 1.37 23.46
N CYS A 24 7.39 2.09 23.87
CA CYS A 24 6.22 2.36 23.05
C CYS A 24 6.57 3.18 21.80
N ALA A 25 7.36 4.24 21.97
CA ALA A 25 7.87 5.09 20.90
C ALA A 25 8.64 4.27 19.84
N LYS A 26 9.59 3.43 20.27
CA LYS A 26 10.36 2.55 19.38
C LYS A 26 9.47 1.58 18.62
N HIS A 27 8.46 1.01 19.28
CA HIS A 27 7.51 0.10 18.63
C HIS A 27 6.71 0.79 17.52
N LEU A 28 6.23 2.02 17.76
CA LEU A 28 5.54 2.80 16.75
C LEU A 28 6.46 3.18 15.58
N ASP A 29 7.72 3.55 15.86
CA ASP A 29 8.70 3.89 14.83
C ASP A 29 8.98 2.68 13.90
N VAL A 30 9.11 1.47 14.47
CA VAL A 30 9.23 0.22 13.71
C VAL A 30 7.98 -0.04 12.87
N LYS A 31 6.78 0.14 13.43
CA LYS A 31 5.50 -0.03 12.74
C LYS A 31 5.37 0.92 11.54
N ILE A 32 5.70 2.20 11.73
CA ILE A 32 5.69 3.22 10.66
C ILE A 32 6.67 2.82 9.55
N LYS A 33 7.88 2.37 9.90
CA LYS A 33 8.89 1.93 8.92
C LYS A 33 8.39 0.75 8.10
N ALA A 34 7.80 -0.26 8.74
CA ALA A 34 7.24 -1.43 8.06
C ALA A 34 6.11 -1.03 7.09
N MET A 35 5.19 -0.16 7.52
CA MET A 35 4.11 0.33 6.66
C MET A 35 4.64 1.12 5.46
N LYS A 36 5.67 1.96 5.64
CA LYS A 36 6.32 2.69 4.52
C LYS A 36 6.97 1.74 3.51
N GLN A 37 7.61 0.67 3.98
CA GLN A 37 8.17 -0.36 3.11
C GLN A 37 7.06 -1.08 2.32
N TYR A 38 5.94 -1.38 2.98
CA TYR A 38 4.78 -1.98 2.31
C TYR A 38 4.18 -1.07 1.23
N ILE A 39 4.05 0.25 1.48
CA ILE A 39 3.66 1.22 0.46
C ILE A 39 4.62 1.20 -0.74
N SER A 40 5.94 1.15 -0.50
CA SER A 40 6.93 1.10 -1.57
C SER A 40 6.75 -0.15 -2.43
N TYR A 41 6.53 -1.31 -1.80
CA TYR A 41 6.23 -2.56 -2.49
C TYR A 41 4.94 -2.45 -3.33
N LEU A 42 3.86 -1.93 -2.76
CA LEU A 42 2.60 -1.74 -3.49
C LEU A 42 2.76 -0.80 -4.68
N ALA A 43 3.52 0.29 -4.54
CA ALA A 43 3.79 1.22 -5.63
C ALA A 43 4.57 0.57 -6.78
N GLN A 44 5.55 -0.29 -6.48
CA GLN A 44 6.27 -1.06 -7.50
C GLN A 44 5.34 -2.03 -8.22
N LYS A 45 4.51 -2.77 -7.46
CA LYS A 45 3.53 -3.70 -8.03
C LYS A 45 2.52 -2.98 -8.93
N ARG A 46 2.03 -1.82 -8.50
CA ARG A 46 1.14 -0.95 -9.29
C ARG A 46 1.77 -0.53 -10.62
N CYS A 47 3.02 -0.08 -10.59
CA CYS A 47 3.76 0.30 -11.79
C CYS A 47 3.91 -0.88 -12.76
N HIS A 48 4.20 -2.08 -12.24
CA HIS A 48 4.31 -3.27 -13.06
C HIS A 48 2.99 -3.63 -13.75
N LEU A 49 1.88 -3.66 -13.01
CA LEU A 49 0.56 -3.97 -13.57
C LEU A 49 0.12 -2.93 -14.61
N SER A 50 0.36 -1.64 -14.36
CA SER A 50 0.08 -0.58 -15.34
C SER A 50 0.79 -0.84 -16.67
N LYS A 51 2.08 -1.21 -16.64
CA LYS A 51 2.84 -1.55 -17.84
C LYS A 51 2.29 -2.78 -18.57
N MET A 52 1.76 -3.76 -17.82
CA MET A 52 1.12 -4.93 -18.42
C MET A 52 -0.18 -4.56 -19.12
N ILE A 53 -0.99 -3.68 -18.52
CA ILE A 53 -2.21 -3.17 -19.15
C ILE A 53 -1.88 -2.41 -20.43
N ASP A 54 -0.91 -1.49 -20.38
CA ASP A 54 -0.48 -0.72 -21.55
C ASP A 54 -0.04 -1.65 -22.69
N LYS A 55 0.70 -2.70 -22.36
CA LYS A 55 1.12 -3.72 -23.33
C LYS A 55 -0.08 -4.46 -23.93
N TYR A 56 -1.03 -4.92 -23.11
CA TYR A 56 -2.19 -5.65 -23.61
C TYR A 56 -3.14 -4.77 -24.41
N ASN A 57 -3.29 -3.50 -24.05
CA ASN A 57 -4.04 -2.53 -24.84
C ASN A 57 -3.41 -2.32 -26.23
N LEU A 58 -2.08 -2.19 -26.29
CA LEU A 58 -1.39 -2.09 -27.58
C LEU A 58 -1.55 -3.35 -28.44
N GLU A 59 -1.50 -4.54 -27.82
CA GLU A 59 -1.76 -5.80 -28.52
C GLU A 59 -3.20 -5.93 -29.02
N LEU A 60 -4.17 -5.45 -28.22
CA LEU A 60 -5.57 -5.40 -28.57
C LEU A 60 -5.82 -4.45 -29.76
N ASP A 61 -5.23 -3.25 -29.72
CA ASP A 61 -5.31 -2.28 -30.81
C ASP A 61 -4.73 -2.85 -32.11
N ASN A 62 -3.57 -3.52 -32.04
CA ASN A 62 -2.97 -4.18 -33.19
C ASN A 62 -3.89 -5.28 -33.76
N LYS A 63 -4.47 -6.14 -32.92
CA LYS A 63 -5.41 -7.18 -33.39
C LYS A 63 -6.67 -6.58 -34.00
N TYR A 64 -7.15 -5.44 -33.51
CA TYR A 64 -8.25 -4.73 -34.15
C TYR A 64 -7.87 -4.19 -35.53
N MET A 65 -6.65 -3.68 -35.69
CA MET A 65 -6.15 -3.22 -36.99
C MET A 65 -6.03 -4.37 -37.99
N ASP A 66 -5.47 -5.50 -37.59
CA ASP A 66 -5.37 -6.72 -38.41
C ASP A 66 -6.76 -7.16 -38.88
N LYS A 67 -7.75 -7.17 -37.98
CA LYS A 67 -9.14 -7.48 -38.34
C LYS A 67 -9.73 -6.53 -39.36
N ILE A 68 -9.49 -5.23 -39.21
CA ILE A 68 -10.02 -4.24 -40.15
C ILE A 68 -9.40 -4.46 -41.54
N GLU A 69 -8.13 -4.86 -41.61
CA GLU A 69 -7.44 -5.21 -42.83
C GLU A 69 -7.99 -6.51 -43.45
N ASP A 70 -8.17 -7.57 -42.65
CA ASP A 70 -8.78 -8.83 -43.08
C ASP A 70 -10.23 -8.67 -43.56
N PHE A 71 -11.02 -7.81 -42.90
CA PHE A 71 -12.41 -7.53 -43.26
C PHE A 71 -12.54 -6.79 -44.60
N LYS A 72 -11.51 -6.01 -44.99
CA LYS A 72 -11.41 -5.42 -46.33
C LYS A 72 -11.13 -6.48 -47.41
N ILE A 73 -10.56 -7.62 -47.03
CA ILE A 73 -10.16 -8.70 -47.96
C ILE A 73 -11.23 -9.80 -48.06
N THR A 74 -12.01 -10.08 -47.00
CA THR A 74 -12.93 -11.24 -46.98
C THR A 74 -14.33 -10.88 -46.49
N CYS A 75 -15.31 -10.89 -47.41
CA CYS A 75 -16.72 -10.88 -47.05
C CYS A 75 -17.07 -12.09 -46.16
N ALA A 76 -17.47 -11.78 -44.92
CA ALA A 76 -18.33 -12.56 -44.04
C ALA A 76 -17.91 -14.00 -43.68
N LYS A 77 -17.16 -14.16 -42.59
CA LYS A 77 -17.39 -15.24 -41.62
C LYS A 77 -17.29 -14.67 -40.20
N LYS A 78 -18.32 -14.94 -39.38
CA LYS A 78 -18.38 -14.61 -37.95
C LYS A 78 -17.12 -15.15 -37.26
N LEU A 79 -16.20 -14.25 -36.92
CA LEU A 79 -15.05 -14.57 -36.09
C LEU A 79 -15.45 -14.38 -34.63
N GLU A 80 -15.79 -15.49 -33.99
CA GLU A 80 -15.73 -15.60 -32.53
C GLU A 80 -14.25 -15.67 -32.17
N ASP A 81 -13.68 -14.51 -31.86
CA ASP A 81 -12.22 -14.39 -31.77
C ASP A 81 -11.78 -14.48 -30.32
N HIS A 82 -11.50 -15.72 -29.93
CA HIS A 82 -11.09 -16.10 -28.59
C HIS A 82 -9.94 -15.25 -28.05
N ASP A 83 -9.08 -14.76 -28.94
CA ASP A 83 -7.93 -13.93 -28.60
C ASP A 83 -8.31 -12.53 -28.12
N LEU A 84 -9.30 -11.87 -28.76
CA LEU A 84 -9.79 -10.55 -28.31
C LEU A 84 -10.51 -10.68 -26.97
N LEU A 85 -11.35 -11.71 -26.81
CA LEU A 85 -12.04 -11.99 -25.56
C LEU A 85 -11.06 -12.32 -24.44
N TRP A 86 -9.98 -13.05 -24.76
CA TRP A 86 -8.92 -13.34 -23.82
C TRP A 86 -8.17 -12.07 -23.39
N LEU A 87 -7.76 -11.21 -24.33
CA LEU A 87 -7.09 -9.95 -24.03
C LEU A 87 -7.95 -9.03 -23.16
N GLN A 88 -9.23 -8.86 -23.51
CA GLN A 88 -10.18 -8.08 -22.70
C GLN A 88 -10.32 -8.65 -21.29
N LYS A 89 -10.38 -9.98 -21.15
CA LYS A 89 -10.44 -10.62 -19.83
C LYS A 89 -9.17 -10.38 -19.02
N GLN A 90 -7.98 -10.42 -19.64
CA GLN A 90 -6.73 -10.11 -18.96
C GLN A 90 -6.68 -8.65 -18.50
N ILE A 91 -7.05 -7.70 -19.37
CA ILE A 91 -7.09 -6.27 -19.03
C ILE A 91 -8.03 -6.03 -17.84
N ASN A 92 -9.28 -6.52 -17.92
CA ASN A 92 -10.26 -6.36 -16.84
C ASN A 92 -9.77 -6.96 -15.50
N MET A 93 -9.08 -8.09 -15.55
CA MET A 93 -8.51 -8.71 -14.36
C MET A 93 -7.42 -7.84 -13.75
N LEU A 94 -6.48 -7.33 -14.56
CA LEU A 94 -5.39 -6.47 -14.10
C LEU A 94 -5.90 -5.13 -13.56
N GLU A 95 -6.92 -4.55 -14.20
CA GLU A 95 -7.58 -3.33 -13.71
C GLU A 95 -8.25 -3.55 -12.35
N SER A 96 -8.92 -4.71 -12.17
CA SER A 96 -9.48 -5.09 -10.87
C SER A 96 -8.40 -5.25 -9.80
N GLU A 97 -7.25 -5.82 -10.15
CA GLU A 97 -6.12 -5.93 -9.22
C GLU A 97 -5.49 -4.56 -8.89
N LEU A 98 -5.37 -3.66 -9.88
CA LEU A 98 -4.92 -2.29 -9.65
C LEU A 98 -5.84 -1.55 -8.68
N ALA A 99 -7.15 -1.62 -8.87
CA ALA A 99 -8.11 -0.98 -7.97
C ALA A 99 -7.97 -1.48 -6.52
N LYS A 100 -7.72 -2.79 -6.33
CA LYS A 100 -7.44 -3.36 -5.00
C LYS A 100 -6.14 -2.83 -4.40
N ILE A 101 -5.10 -2.66 -5.22
CA ILE A 101 -3.82 -2.10 -4.76
C ILE A 101 -3.97 -0.65 -4.35
N ASP A 102 -4.66 0.18 -5.14
CA ASP A 102 -4.88 1.59 -4.82
C ASP A 102 -5.68 1.75 -3.51
N GLU A 103 -6.71 0.93 -3.30
CA GLU A 103 -7.47 0.90 -2.05
C GLU A 103 -6.59 0.46 -0.86
N ALA A 104 -5.76 -0.57 -1.03
CA ALA A 104 -4.82 -1.01 0.01
C ALA A 104 -3.76 0.05 0.34
N MET A 105 -3.26 0.77 -0.67
CA MET A 105 -2.35 1.89 -0.48
C MET A 105 -3.01 3.01 0.32
N LYS A 106 -4.24 3.40 -0.04
CA LYS A 106 -5.00 4.43 0.67
C LYS A 106 -5.17 4.09 2.15
N ARG A 107 -5.67 2.88 2.46
CA ARG A 107 -5.83 2.42 3.85
C ARG A 107 -4.52 2.42 4.62
N THR A 108 -3.44 1.99 4.00
CA THR A 108 -2.12 1.95 4.66
C THR A 108 -1.59 3.36 4.92
N LEU A 109 -1.81 4.33 4.02
CA LEU A 109 -1.46 5.73 4.24
C LEU A 109 -2.24 6.34 5.41
N ASP A 110 -3.53 6.04 5.52
CA ASP A 110 -4.36 6.48 6.65
C ASP A 110 -3.84 5.89 7.98
N GLN A 111 -3.45 4.60 7.98
CA GLN A 111 -2.85 3.95 9.15
C GLN A 111 -1.50 4.56 9.55
N ILE A 112 -0.67 4.95 8.57
CA ILE A 112 0.58 5.67 8.82
C ILE A 112 0.29 7.01 9.48
N ALA A 113 -0.66 7.78 8.96
CA ALA A 113 -1.04 9.08 9.51
C ALA A 113 -1.51 8.95 10.97
N ASN A 114 -2.38 7.98 11.25
CA ASN A 114 -2.85 7.69 12.62
C ASN A 114 -1.69 7.28 13.55
N THR A 115 -0.81 6.39 13.10
CA THR A 115 0.34 5.93 13.91
C THR A 115 1.34 7.07 14.18
N ILE A 116 1.51 8.00 13.23
CA ILE A 116 2.32 9.23 13.43
C ILE A 116 1.66 10.15 14.46
N ALA A 117 0.33 10.29 14.44
CA ALA A 117 -0.40 11.07 15.44
C ALA A 117 -0.22 10.47 16.84
N GLU A 118 -0.36 9.16 17.00
CA GLU A 118 -0.08 8.44 18.26
C GLU A 118 1.36 8.69 18.75
N ARG A 119 2.35 8.58 17.85
CA ARG A 119 3.76 8.82 18.16
C ARG A 119 4.02 10.27 18.60
N THR A 120 3.31 11.22 18.00
CA THR A 120 3.38 12.64 18.33
C THR A 120 2.79 12.91 19.72
N MET A 121 1.64 12.32 20.03
CA MET A 121 1.02 12.41 21.36
C MET A 121 1.94 11.86 22.46
N LEU A 122 2.57 10.71 22.24
CA LEU A 122 3.56 10.16 23.19
C LEU A 122 4.73 11.12 23.41
N THR A 123 5.18 11.80 22.36
CA THR A 123 6.27 12.78 22.45
C THR A 123 5.84 13.98 23.29
N GLN A 124 4.59 14.45 23.12
CA GLN A 124 4.02 15.52 23.91
C GLN A 124 3.86 15.13 25.39
N MET A 125 3.36 13.92 25.67
CA MET A 125 3.27 13.39 27.04
C MET A 125 4.64 13.35 27.72
N ASN A 126 5.68 12.97 26.99
CA ASN A 126 7.05 12.95 27.48
C ASN A 126 7.63 14.36 27.75
N SER A 127 7.07 15.41 27.13
CA SER A 127 7.52 16.80 27.29
C SER A 127 6.79 17.58 28.39
N LEU A 128 5.68 17.04 28.92
CA LEU A 128 4.82 17.69 29.91
C LEU A 128 5.12 17.24 31.36
N LEU A 129 6.08 16.33 31.54
CA LEU A 129 6.51 15.74 32.82
C LEU A 129 7.99 16.05 33.08
#